data_AF-A0A5N7J7D4-F1
#
_entry.id   AF-A0A5N7J7D4-F1
#
_cell.length_a   1.000
_cell.length_b   1.000
_cell.length_c   1.000
_cell.angle_alpha   90.00
_cell.angle_beta   90.00
_cell.angle_gamma   90.00
#
_symmetry.space_group_name_H-M   'P 1'
#
loop_
_entity.id
_entity.type
_entity.pdbx_description
1 polymer ?
#
loop_
_entity_poly.entity_id
_entity_poly.type
_entity_poly.pdbx_seq_one_letter_code
_entity_poly.pdbx_strand_id
1 'polypeptide(L)'
;MKFKSITMIIEILLFACGVAGCIMMFMQMKLPTAMLTIFTLLLIISSTFEFIKTQKLRKLVYPIIMAYFLIGMPIIEKCTNNEVFFVGFAVLGCVITIIFVYKDLTITNKEKELSH
;
A
#
# COMPACT_ATOMS: atom_id res chain seq x y z
N MET A 1 -25.37 5.63 7.49
CA MET A 1 -24.27 6.11 8.36
C MET A 1 -23.26 5.02 8.78
N LYS A 2 -23.64 3.76 9.01
CA LYS A 2 -22.73 2.71 9.55
C LYS A 2 -21.60 2.23 8.61
N PHE A 3 -21.82 2.20 7.29
CA PHE A 3 -20.81 1.72 6.33
C PHE A 3 -19.53 2.56 6.30
N LYS A 4 -19.63 3.88 6.50
CA LYS A 4 -18.47 4.78 6.45
C LYS A 4 -17.44 4.45 7.55
N SER A 5 -17.91 4.02 8.73
CA SER A 5 -17.04 3.62 9.85
C SER A 5 -16.35 2.29 9.59
N ILE A 6 -17.05 1.33 8.97
CA ILE A 6 -16.50 0.00 8.68
C ILE A 6 -15.39 0.11 7.63
N THR A 7 -15.59 0.91 6.57
CA THR A 7 -14.55 1.13 5.55
C THR A 7 -13.30 1.77 6.14
N MET A 8 -13.46 2.76 7.03
CA MET A 8 -12.33 3.43 7.68
C MET A 8 -11.54 2.48 8.60
N ILE A 9 -12.23 1.59 9.32
CA ILE A 9 -11.57 0.57 10.15
C ILE A 9 -10.79 -0.42 9.28
N ILE A 10 -11.38 -0.87 8.16
CA ILE A 10 -10.72 -1.78 7.22
C ILE A 10 -9.48 -1.12 6.62
N GLU A 11 -9.53 0.15 6.23
CA GLU A 11 -8.38 0.90 5.72
C GLU A 11 -7.25 1.00 6.74
N ILE A 12 -7.55 1.29 8.01
CA ILE A 12 -6.55 1.34 9.08
C ILE A 12 -5.93 -0.04 9.30
N LEU A 13 -6.74 -1.10 9.28
CA LEU A 13 -6.26 -2.47 9.43
C LEU A 13 -5.34 -2.86 8.26
N LEU A 14 -5.74 -2.50 7.04
CA LEU A 14 -4.97 -2.71 5.80
C LEU A 14 -3.65 -1.95 5.83
N PHE A 15 -3.64 -0.73 6.33
CA PHE A 15 -2.45 0.08 6.51
C PHE A 15 -1.50 -0.53 7.55
N ALA A 16 -2.02 -0.91 8.72
CA ALA A 16 -1.24 -1.52 9.79
C ALA A 16 -0.60 -2.84 9.35
N CYS A 17 -1.35 -3.70 8.66
CA CYS A 17 -0.81 -4.92 8.08
C CYS A 17 0.18 -4.65 6.94
N GLY A 18 0.01 -3.57 6.17
CA GLY A 18 0.99 -3.18 5.17
C GLY A 18 2.33 -2.78 5.77
N VAL A 19 2.30 -1.98 6.83
CA VAL A 19 3.49 -1.62 7.62
C VAL A 19 4.11 -2.87 8.25
N ALA A 20 3.29 -3.75 8.85
CA ALA A 20 3.77 -5.01 9.41
C ALA A 20 4.40 -5.92 8.33
N GLY A 21 3.82 -5.99 7.14
CA GLY A 21 4.35 -6.72 6.00
C GLY A 21 5.73 -6.20 5.56
N CYS A 22 5.89 -4.87 5.49
CA CYS A 22 7.19 -4.26 5.21
C CYS A 22 8.22 -4.59 6.31
N ILE A 23 7.85 -4.49 7.59
CA ILE A 23 8.74 -4.83 8.71
C ILE A 23 9.14 -6.31 8.66
N MET A 24 8.18 -7.20 8.41
CA MET A 24 8.42 -8.64 8.27
C MET A 24 9.37 -8.96 7.11
N MET A 25 9.29 -8.20 6.01
CA MET A 25 10.22 -8.31 4.89
C MET A 25 11.65 -7.97 5.29
N PHE A 26 11.86 -6.89 6.05
CA PHE A 26 13.19 -6.52 6.58
C PHE A 26 13.70 -7.50 7.64
N MET A 27 12.81 -8.15 8.39
CA MET A 27 13.16 -9.18 9.37
C MET A 27 13.31 -10.59 8.76
N GLN A 28 13.24 -10.74 7.43
CA GLN A 28 13.26 -12.03 6.71
C GLN A 28 12.23 -13.06 7.21
N MET A 29 11.13 -12.60 7.83
CA MET A 29 10.07 -13.49 8.28
C MET A 29 9.26 -13.98 7.07
N LYS A 30 9.29 -15.30 6.83
CA LYS A 30 8.54 -15.93 5.75
C LYS A 30 7.04 -15.88 6.04
N LEU A 31 6.34 -14.94 5.41
CA LEU A 31 4.88 -14.93 5.41
C LEU A 31 4.36 -16.08 4.52
N PRO A 32 3.36 -16.84 4.99
CA PRO A 32 2.74 -17.87 4.16
C PRO A 32 2.08 -17.23 2.93
N THR A 33 2.40 -17.75 1.75
CA THR A 33 1.97 -17.20 0.46
C THR A 33 0.46 -16.99 0.37
N ALA A 34 -0.33 -17.90 0.93
CA ALA A 34 -1.78 -17.82 0.97
C ALA A 34 -2.30 -16.58 1.71
N MET A 35 -1.66 -16.21 2.83
CA MET A 35 -2.04 -15.03 3.61
C MET A 35 -1.76 -13.75 2.80
N LEU A 36 -0.66 -13.74 2.06
CA LEU A 36 -0.23 -12.62 1.23
C LEU A 36 -1.16 -12.40 0.04
N THR A 37 -1.63 -13.47 -0.62
CA THR A 37 -2.63 -13.38 -1.70
C THR A 37 -3.97 -12.88 -1.20
N ILE A 38 -4.45 -13.41 -0.06
CA ILE A 38 -5.70 -12.95 0.56
C ILE A 38 -5.61 -11.46 0.88
N PHE A 39 -4.48 -11.02 1.44
CA PHE A 39 -4.26 -9.61 1.78
C PHE A 39 -4.28 -8.70 0.55
N THR A 40 -3.60 -9.13 -0.51
CA THR A 40 -3.53 -8.37 -1.78
C THR A 40 -4.91 -8.27 -2.44
N LEU A 41 -5.71 -9.34 -2.42
CA LEU A 41 -7.09 -9.33 -2.93
C LEU A 41 -7.98 -8.38 -2.12
N LEU A 42 -7.89 -8.41 -0.80
CA LEU A 42 -8.63 -7.50 0.09
C LEU A 42 -8.27 -6.03 -0.19
N LEU A 43 -6.99 -5.72 -0.40
CA LEU A 43 -6.51 -4.38 -0.77
C LEU A 43 -7.10 -3.91 -2.11
N ILE A 44 -7.07 -4.77 -3.14
CA ILE A 44 -7.62 -4.46 -4.46
C ILE A 44 -9.13 -4.20 -4.36
N ILE A 45 -9.87 -5.05 -3.65
CA ILE A 45 -11.31 -4.91 -3.46
C ILE A 45 -11.63 -3.61 -2.71
N SER A 46 -10.93 -3.33 -1.61
CA SER A 46 -11.16 -2.13 -0.80
C SER A 46 -10.89 -0.85 -1.60
N SER A 47 -9.77 -0.81 -2.33
CA SER A 47 -9.42 0.33 -3.18
C SER A 47 -10.36 0.50 -4.36
N THR A 48 -10.85 -0.59 -4.96
CA THR A 48 -11.85 -0.52 -6.04
C THR A 48 -13.17 0.03 -5.50
N PHE A 49 -13.58 -0.36 -4.29
CA PHE A 49 -14.76 0.21 -3.62
C PHE A 49 -14.59 1.71 -3.33
N GLU A 50 -13.44 2.11 -2.81
CA GLU A 50 -13.13 3.54 -2.62
C GLU A 50 -13.11 4.31 -3.94
N PHE A 51 -12.56 3.72 -5.01
CA PHE A 51 -12.55 4.31 -6.34
C PHE A 51 -13.97 4.51 -6.87
N ILE A 52 -14.84 3.50 -6.81
CA ILE A 52 -16.24 3.62 -7.26
C ILE A 52 -16.94 4.74 -6.48
N LYS A 53 -16.66 4.86 -5.18
CA LYS A 53 -17.29 5.84 -4.30
C LYS A 53 -16.77 7.27 -4.50
N THR A 54 -15.49 7.44 -4.79
CA THR A 54 -14.84 8.77 -4.91
C THR A 54 -14.57 9.21 -6.34
N GLN A 55 -14.67 8.29 -7.31
CA GLN A 55 -14.24 8.43 -8.72
C GLN A 55 -12.79 8.92 -8.90
N LYS A 56 -11.96 8.75 -7.87
CA LYS A 56 -10.58 9.24 -7.85
C LYS A 56 -9.59 8.13 -8.18
N LEU A 57 -9.07 8.13 -9.41
CA LEU A 57 -8.10 7.13 -9.90
C LEU A 57 -6.87 6.96 -8.98
N ARG A 58 -6.47 8.03 -8.28
CA ARG A 58 -5.40 8.02 -7.26
C ARG A 58 -5.58 6.94 -6.19
N LYS A 59 -6.81 6.55 -5.85
CA LYS A 59 -7.09 5.50 -4.85
C LYS A 59 -6.68 4.10 -5.31
N LEU A 60 -6.67 3.83 -6.62
CA LEU A 60 -6.18 2.57 -7.21
C LEU A 60 -4.66 2.40 -7.13
N VAL A 61 -3.91 3.47 -6.86
CA VAL A 61 -2.45 3.39 -6.79
C VAL A 61 -1.97 2.74 -5.49
N TYR A 62 -2.74 2.86 -4.40
CA TYR A 62 -2.40 2.26 -3.10
C TYR A 62 -2.25 0.71 -3.14
N PRO A 63 -3.19 -0.06 -3.73
CA PRO A 63 -3.00 -1.49 -3.93
C PRO A 63 -1.78 -1.83 -4.78
N ILE A 64 -1.47 -1.01 -5.79
CA ILE A 64 -0.35 -1.25 -6.70
C ILE A 64 0.97 -1.08 -5.94
N ILE A 65 1.08 -0.03 -5.13
CA ILE A 65 2.23 0.19 -4.23
C ILE A 65 2.36 -0.98 -3.25
N MET A 66 1.26 -1.39 -2.63
CA MET A 66 1.27 -2.52 -1.70
C MET A 66 1.66 -3.85 -2.36
N ALA A 67 1.15 -4.12 -3.57
CA ALA A 67 1.54 -5.29 -4.35
C ALA A 67 3.02 -5.26 -4.72
N TYR A 68 3.57 -4.08 -5.01
CA TYR A 68 5.01 -3.92 -5.25
C TYR A 68 5.83 -4.34 -4.02
N PHE A 69 5.47 -3.90 -2.80
CA PHE A 69 6.20 -4.30 -1.60
C PHE A 69 5.97 -5.76 -1.19
N LEU A 70 4.75 -6.28 -1.34
CA LEU A 70 4.41 -7.63 -0.90
C LEU A 70 4.85 -8.72 -1.88
N ILE A 71 4.83 -8.44 -3.19
CA ILE A 71 5.11 -9.43 -4.24
C ILE A 71 6.35 -9.04 -5.02
N GLY A 72 6.43 -7.79 -5.49
CA GLY A 72 7.53 -7.32 -6.33
C GLY A 72 8.89 -7.39 -5.62
N MET A 73 8.96 -6.90 -4.38
CA MET A 73 10.19 -6.87 -3.60
C MET A 73 10.73 -8.27 -3.26
N PRO A 74 9.93 -9.23 -2.76
CA PRO A 74 10.40 -10.60 -2.56
C PRO A 74 10.86 -11.30 -3.85
N ILE A 75 10.30 -10.94 -5.01
CA ILE A 75 10.78 -11.44 -6.31
C ILE A 75 12.14 -10.81 -6.63
N ILE A 76 12.31 -9.51 -6.43
CA ILE A 76 13.58 -8.80 -6.62
C ILE A 76 14.65 -9.38 -5.70
N GLU A 77 14.32 -9.68 -4.45
CA GLU A 77 15.20 -10.34 -3.48
C GLU A 77 15.69 -11.70 -4.01
N LYS A 78 14.79 -12.52 -4.54
CA LYS A 78 15.15 -13.82 -5.13
C LYS A 78 15.95 -13.72 -6.42
N CYS A 79 15.76 -12.65 -7.20
CA CYS A 79 16.49 -12.44 -8.45
C CYS A 79 17.83 -11.74 -8.25
N THR A 80 18.03 -11.05 -7.13
CA THR A 80 19.21 -10.21 -6.87
C THR A 80 20.06 -10.85 -5.79
N ASN A 81 21.18 -11.46 -6.19
CA ASN A 81 22.16 -12.01 -5.23
C ASN A 81 22.96 -10.95 -4.46
N ASN A 82 22.67 -9.66 -4.67
CA ASN A 82 23.40 -8.56 -4.05
C ASN A 82 22.49 -7.76 -3.11
N GLU A 83 22.69 -7.95 -1.81
CA GLU A 83 21.89 -7.31 -0.76
C GLU A 83 21.88 -5.78 -0.87
N VAL A 84 22.98 -5.17 -1.33
CA VAL A 84 23.08 -3.70 -1.48
C VAL A 84 22.09 -3.20 -2.54
N PHE A 85 21.95 -3.93 -3.65
CA PHE A 85 20.98 -3.58 -4.69
C PHE A 85 19.55 -3.75 -4.19
N PHE A 86 19.27 -4.83 -3.45
CA PHE A 86 17.96 -5.07 -2.87
C PHE A 86 17.56 -3.95 -1.90
N VAL A 87 18.43 -3.59 -0.95
CA VAL A 87 18.20 -2.47 -0.02
C VAL A 87 18.04 -1.15 -0.78
N GLY A 88 18.83 -0.93 -1.84
CA GLY A 88 18.69 0.25 -2.70
C GLY A 88 17.30 0.36 -3.32
N PHE A 89 16.78 -0.72 -3.93
CA PHE A 89 15.42 -0.78 -4.48
C PHE A 89 14.35 -0.58 -3.40
N ALA A 90 14.55 -1.18 -2.22
CA ALA A 90 13.64 -1.03 -1.09
C ALA A 90 13.50 0.43 -0.65
N VAL A 91 14.63 1.11 -0.46
CA VAL A 91 14.67 2.52 -0.08
C VAL A 91 14.04 3.38 -1.17
N LEU A 92 14.34 3.12 -2.45
CA LEU A 92 13.76 3.85 -3.57
C LEU A 92 12.22 3.72 -3.61
N GLY A 93 11.72 2.50 -3.42
CA GLY A 93 10.28 2.22 -3.34
C GLY A 93 9.62 2.98 -2.19
N CYS A 94 10.27 3.02 -1.02
CA CYS A 94 9.80 3.79 0.13
C CYS A 94 9.74 5.30 -0.17
N VAL A 95 10.78 5.86 -0.78
CA VAL A 95 10.82 7.29 -1.14
C VAL A 95 9.69 7.64 -2.12
N ILE A 96 9.50 6.83 -3.17
CA ILE A 96 8.42 7.03 -4.16
C ILE A 96 7.05 7.00 -3.46
N THR A 97 6.86 6.06 -2.54
CA THR A 97 5.62 5.90 -1.80
C THR A 97 5.32 7.10 -0.91
N ILE A 98 6.33 7.60 -0.18
CA ILE A 98 6.20 8.79 0.67
C ILE A 98 5.82 10.01 -0.19
N ILE A 99 6.50 10.22 -1.32
CA ILE A 99 6.20 11.33 -2.25
C ILE A 99 4.76 11.22 -2.76
N PHE A 100 4.33 10.01 -3.12
CA PHE A 100 2.97 9.77 -3.60
C PHE A 100 1.93 10.10 -2.53
N VAL A 101 2.11 9.56 -1.31
CA VAL A 101 1.21 9.82 -0.17
C VAL A 101 1.18 11.30 0.18
N TYR A 102 2.32 11.99 0.15
CA TYR A 102 2.37 13.43 0.44
C TYR A 102 1.62 14.26 -0.61
N LYS A 103 1.79 13.94 -1.90
CA LYS A 103 1.01 14.57 -2.98
C LYS A 103 -0.48 14.30 -2.82
N ASP A 104 -0.83 13.06 -2.51
CA ASP A 104 -2.20 12.60 -2.28
C ASP A 104 -2.88 13.41 -1.15
N LEU A 105 -2.20 13.54 -0.01
CA LEU A 105 -2.66 14.34 1.14
C LEU A 105 -2.80 15.82 0.79
N THR A 106 -1.83 16.40 0.10
CA THR A 106 -1.84 17.82 -0.28
C THR A 106 -3.03 18.14 -1.19
N ILE A 107 -3.31 17.28 -2.18
CA ILE A 107 -4.45 17.45 -3.08
C ILE A 107 -5.77 17.33 -2.33
N THR A 108 -5.91 16.34 -1.44
CA THR A 108 -7.12 16.21 -0.60
C THR A 108 -7.34 17.42 0.29
N ASN A 109 -6.26 17.99 0.84
CA ASN A 109 -6.39 19.14 1.73
C ASN A 109 -6.84 20.38 0.95
N LYS A 110 -6.30 20.59 -0.25
CA LYS A 110 -6.75 21.66 -1.15
C LYS A 110 -8.22 21.50 -1.58
N GLU A 111 -8.68 20.29 -1.87
CA GLU A 111 -10.09 20.04 -2.19
C GLU A 111 -11.03 20.34 -0.99
N LYS A 112 -10.56 20.12 0.24
CA LYS A 112 -11.31 20.45 1.47
C LYS A 112 -11.35 21.95 1.76
N GLU A 113 -10.26 22.68 1.50
CA GLU A 113 -10.25 24.14 1.65
C GLU A 113 -11.12 24.84 0.61
N LEU A 114 -11.22 24.31 -0.61
CA LEU A 114 -12.02 24.89 -1.68
C LEU A 114 -13.54 24.64 -1.54
N SER A 115 -13.94 23.76 -0.63
CA SER A 115 -15.34 23.40 -0.37
C SER A 115 -15.92 24.08 0.88
N HIS A 116 -15.19 25.04 1.45
CA HIS A 116 -15.58 25.89 2.57
C HIS A 116 -15.79 27.34 2.11
#